data_AF-A0A4R8QES6-F1
#
_entry.id   AF-A0A4R8QES6-F1
#
_cell.length_a   1.000
_cell.length_b   1.000
_cell.length_c   1.000
_cell.angle_alpha   90.00
_cell.angle_beta   90.00
_cell.angle_gamma   90.00
#
_symmetry.space_group_name_H-M   'P 1'
#
loop_
_entity.id
_entity.type
_entity.pdbx_description
1 polymer ?
#
loop_
_entity_poly.entity_id
_entity_poly.type
_entity_poly.pdbx_seq_one_letter_code
_entity_poly.pdbx_strand_id
1 'polypeptide(L)'
;MAAYQSFNFGFELELSVTVSKKHKTWVSMAQDTSARLARKGVSNQVKEKTDNSYRKWSIFQEITIPQHPPKNNWALELVSPVFNLDSPWLNDADDIFSVIRKHSSIHDMPQCSTHVHVSQADQDFTSYQLAALSKAILVYEPCLDALVPTDRASAYWCQSNRNNPVLSRCESLNGCLDMLDAAAQHSASAVVEAMCMFPASSAYGRAHGRKKDFVHGKVYKWNFARLLGKENSRTIEFRQPSGSTCADDAIGWVLLTLAATTTLVTVTTTAPGGGGGALPTTLVSGWYWIRAVASPNFHSYLQAKPTGTPSKAYLESPSSAGQFKIEAGQLVHLTGSASLYLNVENPTDKTQRKLETWFSTTKNTYGTFAFQGDTLTWSTPDINRPNLAAWLVCENQEVFINTGAYLYQTPAGCFDQTIHSYGGSTADL
;
A
#
# COMPACT_ATOMS: atom_id res chain seq x y z
N MET A 1 -2.14 22.66 8.92
CA MET A 1 -1.81 22.04 7.62
C MET A 1 -1.14 20.72 7.93
N ALA A 2 -1.69 19.60 7.46
CA ALA A 2 -1.03 18.30 7.61
C ALA A 2 0.33 18.37 6.89
N ALA A 3 1.41 17.97 7.55
CA ALA A 3 2.71 17.87 6.91
C ALA A 3 2.60 16.78 5.84
N TYR A 4 2.69 17.15 4.57
CA TYR A 4 2.79 16.18 3.48
C TYR A 4 4.07 15.37 3.70
N GLN A 5 3.96 14.04 3.64
CA GLN A 5 5.14 13.20 3.75
C GLN A 5 6.04 13.42 2.53
N SER A 6 7.25 13.91 2.77
CA SER A 6 8.24 14.17 1.74
C SER A 6 8.80 12.86 1.19
N PHE A 7 8.78 12.72 -0.14
CA PHE A 7 9.40 11.61 -0.84
C PHE A 7 10.62 12.08 -1.62
N ASN A 8 11.61 11.21 -1.65
CA ASN A 8 12.69 11.27 -2.62
C ASN A 8 12.41 10.23 -3.71
N PHE A 9 12.81 10.54 -4.93
CA PHE A 9 12.66 9.62 -6.05
C PHE A 9 13.81 9.75 -7.04
N GLY A 10 13.94 8.75 -7.88
CA GLY A 10 14.82 8.78 -9.05
C GLY A 10 14.20 7.94 -10.15
N PHE A 11 14.68 8.08 -11.38
CA PHE A 11 14.21 7.27 -12.48
C PHE A 11 15.33 6.97 -13.47
N GLU A 12 15.17 5.84 -14.14
CA GLU A 12 16.11 5.30 -15.11
C GLU A 12 15.43 5.28 -16.48
N LEU A 13 16.13 5.78 -17.51
CA LEU A 13 15.68 5.77 -18.89
C LEU A 13 16.55 4.82 -19.70
N GLU A 14 16.01 3.67 -20.08
CA GLU A 14 16.68 2.78 -21.01
C GLU A 14 16.26 3.11 -22.44
N LEU A 15 17.23 3.46 -23.30
CA LEU A 15 16.99 3.97 -24.64
C LEU A 15 17.79 3.18 -25.67
N SER A 16 17.15 2.76 -26.75
CA SER A 16 17.83 2.37 -27.99
C SER A 16 17.83 3.55 -28.95
N VAL A 17 19.01 3.99 -29.40
CA VAL A 17 19.16 5.19 -30.23
C VAL A 17 20.01 4.92 -31.47
N THR A 18 19.60 5.44 -32.62
CA THR A 18 20.47 5.59 -33.79
C THR A 18 20.95 7.03 -33.87
N VAL A 19 22.25 7.24 -33.67
CA VAL A 19 22.84 8.58 -33.61
C VAL A 19 23.16 9.06 -35.03
N SER A 20 23.02 10.36 -35.31
CA SER A 20 23.32 10.91 -36.64
C SER A 20 24.83 11.02 -36.91
N LYS A 21 25.62 11.36 -35.88
CA LYS A 21 27.09 11.42 -35.95
C LYS A 21 27.66 10.01 -35.75
N LYS A 22 28.53 9.55 -36.65
CA LYS A 22 29.18 8.24 -36.53
C LYS A 22 30.13 8.19 -35.34
N HIS A 23 30.01 7.13 -34.54
CA HIS A 23 30.90 6.83 -33.43
C HIS A 23 31.57 5.46 -33.62
N LYS A 24 32.82 5.32 -33.18
CA LYS A 24 33.56 4.05 -33.27
C LYS A 24 33.29 3.13 -32.07
N THR A 25 32.98 3.73 -30.92
CA THR A 25 32.77 3.02 -29.66
C THR A 25 31.59 3.62 -28.92
N TRP A 26 30.94 2.81 -28.08
CA TRP A 26 29.87 3.25 -27.20
C TRP A 26 30.32 4.43 -26.32
N VAL A 27 31.52 4.35 -25.74
CA VAL A 27 32.08 5.42 -24.89
C VAL A 27 32.18 6.75 -25.65
N SER A 28 32.64 6.74 -26.91
CA SER A 28 32.74 7.97 -27.71
C SER A 28 31.37 8.58 -28.02
N MET A 29 30.32 7.74 -28.14
CA MET A 29 28.95 8.17 -28.35
C MET A 29 28.34 8.73 -27.06
N ALA A 30 28.54 8.04 -25.94
CA ALA A 30 28.06 8.48 -24.63
C ALA A 30 28.71 9.81 -24.22
N GLN A 31 30.01 10.02 -24.50
CA GLN A 31 30.70 11.29 -24.26
C GLN A 31 30.17 12.44 -25.12
N ASP A 32 29.84 12.20 -26.40
CA ASP A 32 29.24 13.22 -27.26
C ASP A 32 27.83 13.60 -26.77
N THR A 33 27.04 12.60 -26.36
CA THR A 33 25.72 12.78 -25.75
C THR A 33 25.83 13.58 -24.45
N SER A 34 26.73 13.17 -23.55
CA SER A 34 27.04 13.85 -22.29
C SER A 34 27.41 15.33 -22.48
N ALA A 35 28.28 15.63 -23.45
CA ALA A 35 28.68 17.00 -23.76
C ALA A 35 27.52 17.85 -24.31
N ARG A 36 26.60 17.25 -25.06
CA ARG A 36 25.39 17.95 -25.55
C ARG A 36 24.42 18.26 -24.44
N LEU A 37 24.19 17.30 -23.54
CA LEU A 37 23.37 17.48 -22.34
C LEU A 37 23.95 18.57 -21.44
N ALA A 38 25.26 18.56 -21.20
CA ALA A 38 25.93 19.58 -20.40
C ALA A 38 25.80 20.99 -21.01
N ARG A 39 25.90 21.12 -22.35
CA ARG A 39 25.65 22.40 -23.04
C ARG A 39 24.23 22.92 -22.89
N LYS A 40 23.26 22.03 -22.63
CA LYS A 40 21.86 22.38 -22.40
C LYS A 40 21.58 22.71 -20.92
N GLY A 41 22.51 22.42 -20.01
CA GLY A 41 22.39 22.68 -18.58
C GLY A 41 22.18 21.43 -17.73
N VAL A 42 22.02 20.25 -18.36
CA VAL A 42 21.81 18.98 -17.65
C VAL A 42 23.13 18.49 -17.07
N SER A 43 23.26 18.56 -15.74
CA SER A 43 24.43 18.04 -15.02
C SER A 43 24.50 16.52 -15.14
N ASN A 44 25.57 16.01 -15.76
CA ASN A 44 25.67 14.59 -16.08
C ASN A 44 27.12 14.08 -16.12
N GLN A 45 27.28 12.76 -16.28
CA GLN A 45 28.56 12.07 -16.44
C GLN A 45 28.38 10.73 -17.18
N VAL A 46 29.42 10.28 -17.88
CA VAL A 46 29.50 8.93 -18.43
C VAL A 46 30.18 8.02 -17.41
N LYS A 47 29.63 6.83 -17.18
CA LYS A 47 30.17 5.87 -16.21
C LYS A 47 30.20 4.45 -16.76
N GLU A 48 31.21 3.71 -16.33
CA GLU A 48 31.29 2.25 -16.49
C GLU A 48 30.80 1.50 -15.25
N LYS A 49 30.77 2.17 -14.08
CA LYS A 49 30.29 1.64 -12.80
C LYS A 49 29.56 2.72 -12.01
N THR A 50 28.54 2.34 -11.27
CA THR A 50 27.80 3.21 -10.35
C THR A 50 28.72 3.71 -9.23
N ASP A 51 28.62 5.01 -8.91
CA ASP A 51 29.05 5.52 -7.59
C ASP A 51 27.79 5.91 -6.84
N ASN A 52 27.83 5.82 -5.52
CA ASN A 52 26.63 5.96 -4.69
C ASN A 52 26.27 7.44 -4.41
N SER A 53 26.77 8.40 -5.21
CA SER A 53 26.54 9.82 -4.95
C SER A 53 25.19 10.33 -5.46
N TYR A 54 24.70 9.80 -6.59
CA TYR A 54 23.42 10.16 -7.24
C TYR A 54 23.12 11.68 -7.27
N ARG A 55 24.13 12.53 -7.50
CA ARG A 55 23.98 14.00 -7.54
C ARG A 55 23.79 14.59 -8.94
N LYS A 56 24.02 13.80 -9.97
CA LYS A 56 23.96 14.17 -11.39
C LYS A 56 23.60 12.95 -12.21
N TRP A 57 23.01 13.18 -13.39
CA TRP A 57 22.65 12.11 -14.32
C TRP A 57 23.86 11.26 -14.67
N SER A 58 23.69 9.95 -14.69
CA SER A 58 24.75 9.01 -15.06
C SER A 58 24.33 8.26 -16.32
N ILE A 59 25.21 8.24 -17.31
CA ILE A 59 24.99 7.57 -18.60
C ILE A 59 25.79 6.26 -18.59
N PHE A 60 25.08 5.14 -18.67
CA PHE A 60 25.61 3.78 -18.68
C PHE A 60 25.32 3.08 -19.99
N GLN A 61 26.15 2.08 -20.29
CA GLN A 61 25.89 1.17 -21.40
C GLN A 61 24.85 0.15 -20.96
N GLU A 62 23.68 0.18 -21.59
CA GLU A 62 22.67 -0.85 -21.35
C GLU A 62 23.01 -2.09 -22.18
N ILE A 63 23.37 -3.17 -21.50
CA ILE A 63 23.89 -4.39 -22.13
C ILE A 63 22.79 -5.39 -22.48
N THR A 64 21.61 -5.25 -21.90
CA THR A 64 20.46 -6.14 -22.13
C THR A 64 19.66 -5.73 -23.37
N ILE A 65 19.80 -4.48 -23.83
CA ILE A 65 19.20 -3.99 -25.06
C ILE A 65 20.11 -4.29 -26.26
N PRO A 66 19.58 -4.88 -27.35
CA PRO A 66 20.35 -5.12 -28.57
C PRO A 66 20.97 -3.84 -29.13
N GLN A 67 22.25 -3.91 -29.49
CA GLN A 67 22.99 -2.81 -30.11
C GLN A 67 23.49 -3.25 -31.49
N HIS A 68 23.59 -2.30 -32.43
CA HIS A 68 24.18 -2.55 -33.75
C HIS A 68 25.20 -1.46 -34.12
N PRO A 69 26.41 -1.48 -33.52
CA PRO A 69 27.43 -0.45 -33.73
C PRO A 69 27.74 -0.11 -35.20
N PRO A 70 27.80 -1.08 -36.15
CA PRO A 70 27.99 -0.75 -37.58
C PRO A 70 26.89 0.12 -38.21
N LYS A 71 25.68 0.08 -37.65
CA LYS A 71 24.53 0.93 -38.05
C LYS A 71 24.41 2.17 -37.16
N ASN A 72 25.41 2.43 -36.32
CA ASN A 72 25.43 3.52 -35.34
C ASN A 72 24.23 3.50 -34.38
N ASN A 73 23.74 2.29 -34.09
CA ASN A 73 22.69 2.04 -33.12
C ASN A 73 23.32 1.57 -31.80
N TRP A 74 22.93 2.22 -30.72
CA TRP A 74 23.51 2.06 -29.39
C TRP A 74 22.41 2.01 -28.34
N ALA A 75 22.70 1.35 -27.22
CA ALA A 75 21.81 1.33 -26.07
C ALA A 75 22.42 2.13 -24.91
N LEU A 76 21.57 2.92 -24.26
CA LEU A 76 21.91 3.83 -23.18
C LEU A 76 20.98 3.55 -22.01
N GLU A 77 21.51 3.62 -20.79
CA GLU A 77 20.72 3.78 -19.58
C GLU A 77 21.11 5.13 -18.96
N LEU A 78 20.14 6.04 -18.79
CA LEU A 78 20.33 7.29 -18.07
C LEU A 78 19.70 7.15 -16.68
N VAL A 79 20.53 7.18 -15.65
CA VAL A 79 20.10 7.09 -14.24
C VAL A 79 20.09 8.50 -13.65
N SER A 80 18.95 8.91 -13.11
CA SER A 80 18.77 10.26 -12.57
C SER A 80 19.55 10.50 -11.27
N PRO A 81 19.74 11.77 -10.89
CA PRO A 81 19.95 12.16 -9.50
C PRO A 81 18.80 11.71 -8.59
N VAL A 82 19.01 11.75 -7.28
CA VAL A 82 17.91 11.73 -6.32
C VAL A 82 17.21 13.09 -6.33
N PHE A 83 15.92 13.08 -6.62
CA PHE A 83 15.05 14.23 -6.71
C PHE A 83 14.02 14.25 -5.58
N ASN A 84 13.50 15.45 -5.32
CA ASN A 84 12.22 15.70 -4.66
C ASN A 84 11.33 16.51 -5.62
N LEU A 85 10.11 16.84 -5.22
CA LEU A 85 9.16 17.55 -6.09
C LEU A 85 9.64 18.95 -6.51
N ASP A 86 10.48 19.60 -5.71
CA ASP A 86 11.05 20.93 -5.98
C ASP A 86 12.32 20.86 -6.86
N SER A 87 12.80 19.65 -7.16
CA SER A 87 13.98 19.45 -8.00
C SER A 87 13.71 19.76 -9.47
N PRO A 88 14.73 20.04 -10.30
CA PRO A 88 14.54 20.43 -11.71
C PRO A 88 14.21 19.25 -12.65
N TRP A 89 13.68 18.14 -12.14
CA TRP A 89 13.55 16.87 -12.84
C TRP A 89 12.66 16.94 -14.10
N LEU A 90 11.64 17.80 -14.10
CA LEU A 90 10.80 18.08 -15.28
C LEU A 90 11.61 18.72 -16.41
N ASN A 91 12.35 19.78 -16.09
CA ASN A 91 13.22 20.47 -17.05
C ASN A 91 14.34 19.54 -17.55
N ASP A 92 14.92 18.74 -16.66
CA ASP A 92 15.93 17.76 -17.02
C ASP A 92 15.38 16.73 -18.02
N ALA A 93 14.17 16.21 -17.80
CA ALA A 93 13.53 15.26 -18.72
C ALA A 93 13.30 15.89 -20.11
N ASP A 94 12.74 17.10 -20.15
CA ASP A 94 12.54 17.86 -21.39
C ASP A 94 13.85 18.10 -22.13
N ASP A 95 14.87 18.58 -21.43
CA ASP A 95 16.17 18.88 -22.01
C ASP A 95 16.89 17.62 -22.49
N ILE A 96 16.79 16.51 -21.75
CA ILE A 96 17.35 15.22 -22.15
C ILE A 96 16.72 14.76 -23.47
N PHE A 97 15.39 14.65 -23.54
CA PHE A 97 14.72 14.16 -24.74
C PHE A 97 14.87 15.14 -25.91
N SER A 98 14.82 16.45 -25.67
CA SER A 98 15.06 17.48 -26.68
C SER A 98 16.45 17.37 -27.28
N VAL A 99 17.47 17.23 -26.43
CA VAL A 99 18.85 17.04 -26.87
C VAL A 99 18.97 15.75 -27.66
N ILE A 100 18.55 14.60 -27.11
CA ILE A 100 18.68 13.28 -27.77
C ILE A 100 18.00 13.29 -29.15
N ARG A 101 16.73 13.71 -29.23
CA ARG A 101 15.97 13.75 -30.50
C ARG A 101 16.59 14.67 -31.55
N LYS A 102 17.31 15.71 -31.15
CA LYS A 102 18.00 16.63 -32.08
C LYS A 102 19.15 15.96 -32.84
N HIS A 103 19.74 14.88 -32.32
CA HIS A 103 20.93 14.25 -32.93
C HIS A 103 20.84 12.73 -33.03
N SER A 104 19.71 12.15 -32.66
CA SER A 104 19.46 10.72 -32.63
C SER A 104 17.98 10.42 -32.88
N SER A 105 17.69 9.27 -33.48
CA SER A 105 16.35 8.68 -33.49
C SER A 105 16.24 7.69 -32.34
N ILE A 106 15.22 7.86 -31.49
CA ILE A 106 14.91 6.93 -30.39
C ILE A 106 13.99 5.85 -30.95
N HIS A 107 14.29 4.58 -30.67
CA HIS A 107 13.47 3.44 -31.08
C HIS A 107 12.58 2.99 -29.93
N ASP A 108 11.32 2.77 -30.23
CA ASP A 108 10.39 2.08 -29.34
C ASP A 108 10.62 0.58 -29.46
N MET A 109 11.12 -0.04 -28.38
CA MET A 109 11.54 -1.44 -28.37
C MET A 109 11.08 -2.10 -27.06
N PRO A 110 10.58 -3.35 -27.09
CA PRO A 110 10.14 -4.09 -25.90
C PRO A 110 11.20 -4.22 -24.79
N GLN A 111 12.48 -4.22 -25.18
CA GLN A 111 13.63 -4.33 -24.28
C GLN A 111 13.95 -3.03 -23.55
N CYS A 112 13.45 -1.88 -24.02
CA CYS A 112 13.60 -0.61 -23.33
C CYS A 112 12.55 -0.50 -22.22
N SER A 113 12.93 0.10 -21.10
CA SER A 113 12.04 0.34 -19.98
C SER A 113 12.28 1.69 -19.31
N THR A 114 11.35 2.05 -18.43
CA THR A 114 11.53 3.16 -17.50
C THR A 114 11.34 2.64 -16.09
N HIS A 115 12.35 2.78 -15.25
CA HIS A 115 12.27 2.39 -13.85
C HIS A 115 12.08 3.63 -12.98
N VAL A 116 11.17 3.57 -12.01
CA VAL A 116 10.95 4.67 -11.07
C VAL A 116 11.20 4.17 -9.66
N HIS A 117 12.16 4.80 -8.98
CA HIS A 117 12.55 4.52 -7.61
C HIS A 117 11.95 5.55 -6.67
N VAL A 118 11.39 5.11 -5.55
CA VAL A 118 10.80 5.98 -4.52
C VAL A 118 11.31 5.58 -3.13
N SER A 119 11.66 6.56 -2.32
CA SER A 119 11.93 6.42 -0.89
C SER A 119 11.26 7.54 -0.10
N GLN A 120 11.05 7.30 1.20
CA GLN A 120 10.73 8.40 2.12
C GLN A 120 11.98 9.27 2.33
N ALA A 121 11.80 10.57 2.54
CA ALA A 121 12.93 11.52 2.58
C ALA A 121 13.83 11.33 3.80
N ASP A 122 13.22 11.14 4.99
CA ASP A 122 13.92 11.22 6.27
C ASP A 122 13.89 9.91 7.09
N GLN A 123 13.24 8.86 6.56
CA GLN A 123 13.02 7.61 7.27
C GLN A 123 12.77 6.45 6.30
N ASP A 124 12.76 5.22 6.82
CA ASP A 124 12.30 4.05 6.08
C ASP A 124 10.77 3.92 6.12
N PHE A 125 10.21 3.26 5.11
CA PHE A 125 8.83 2.83 5.15
C PHE A 125 8.59 1.86 6.32
N THR A 126 7.50 2.05 7.05
CA THR A 126 7.05 1.10 8.06
C THR A 126 6.52 -0.18 7.42
N SER A 127 6.45 -1.28 8.17
CA SER A 127 5.87 -2.54 7.69
C SER A 127 4.41 -2.38 7.23
N TYR A 128 3.62 -1.59 7.94
CA TYR A 128 2.23 -1.28 7.58
C TYR A 128 2.11 -0.41 6.33
N GLN A 129 3.01 0.57 6.14
CA GLN A 129 3.06 1.37 4.91
C GLN A 129 3.41 0.48 3.70
N LEU A 130 4.37 -0.42 3.87
CA LEU A 130 4.74 -1.38 2.82
C LEU A 130 3.60 -2.34 2.49
N ALA A 131 2.87 -2.85 3.48
CA ALA A 131 1.73 -3.72 3.23
C ALA A 131 0.57 -2.98 2.57
N ALA A 132 0.25 -1.76 3.00
CA ALA A 132 -0.77 -0.94 2.35
C ALA A 132 -0.45 -0.69 0.87
N LEU A 133 0.79 -0.31 0.57
CA LEU A 133 1.26 -0.13 -0.81
C LEU A 133 1.22 -1.46 -1.58
N SER A 134 1.69 -2.55 -0.99
CA SER A 134 1.67 -3.89 -1.60
C SER A 134 0.25 -4.33 -1.94
N LYS A 135 -0.71 -4.16 -1.03
CA LYS A 135 -2.12 -4.49 -1.24
C LYS A 135 -2.69 -3.72 -2.41
N ALA A 136 -2.44 -2.41 -2.49
CA ALA A 136 -2.90 -1.61 -3.61
C ALA A 136 -2.25 -2.01 -4.93
N ILE A 137 -0.95 -2.33 -4.94
CA ILE A 137 -0.26 -2.87 -6.12
C ILE A 137 -0.98 -4.12 -6.61
N LEU A 138 -1.34 -5.06 -5.72
CA LEU A 138 -2.03 -6.28 -6.12
C LEU A 138 -3.48 -6.02 -6.60
N VAL A 139 -4.19 -5.09 -5.96
CA VAL A 139 -5.58 -4.74 -6.30
C VAL A 139 -5.66 -4.02 -7.64
N TYR A 140 -4.77 -3.06 -7.89
CA TYR A 140 -4.78 -2.23 -9.09
C TYR A 140 -3.88 -2.75 -10.21
N GLU A 141 -3.26 -3.92 -10.04
CA GLU A 141 -2.44 -4.55 -11.08
C GLU A 141 -3.16 -4.62 -12.44
N PRO A 142 -4.44 -5.05 -12.55
CA PRO A 142 -5.13 -5.06 -13.84
C PRO A 142 -5.26 -3.67 -14.48
N CYS A 143 -5.37 -2.61 -13.67
CA CYS A 143 -5.41 -1.24 -14.17
C CYS A 143 -4.04 -0.80 -14.69
N LEU A 144 -2.95 -1.15 -13.99
CA LEU A 144 -1.58 -0.87 -14.44
C LEU A 144 -1.23 -1.65 -15.72
N ASP A 145 -1.69 -2.90 -15.82
CA ASP A 145 -1.52 -3.74 -17.02
C ASP A 145 -2.19 -3.14 -18.25
N ALA A 146 -3.32 -2.45 -18.07
CA ALA A 146 -4.03 -1.78 -19.15
C ALA A 146 -3.32 -0.51 -19.66
N LEU A 147 -2.37 0.04 -18.90
CA LEU A 147 -1.62 1.25 -19.28
C LEU A 147 -0.36 0.95 -20.11
N VAL A 148 0.07 -0.31 -20.16
CA VAL A 148 1.31 -0.72 -20.85
C VAL A 148 1.01 -1.61 -22.05
N PRO A 149 1.92 -1.67 -23.04
CA PRO A 149 1.85 -2.65 -24.12
C PRO A 149 1.73 -4.10 -23.61
N THR A 150 1.01 -4.95 -24.36
CA THR A 150 0.70 -6.33 -23.93
C THR A 150 1.95 -7.17 -23.64
N ASP A 151 3.01 -6.98 -24.43
CA ASP A 151 4.29 -7.63 -24.24
C ASP A 151 4.98 -7.24 -22.93
N ARG A 152 4.75 -6.02 -22.43
CA ARG A 152 5.20 -5.58 -21.09
C ARG A 152 4.34 -6.15 -19.97
N ALA A 153 3.02 -6.21 -20.13
CA ALA A 153 2.12 -6.74 -19.09
C ALA A 153 2.44 -8.20 -18.70
N SER A 154 2.93 -9.01 -19.65
CA SER A 154 3.29 -10.42 -19.45
C SER A 154 4.79 -10.73 -19.53
N ALA A 155 5.67 -9.71 -19.53
CA ALA A 155 7.11 -9.94 -19.70
C ALA A 155 7.75 -10.64 -18.49
N TYR A 156 8.73 -11.50 -18.77
CA TYR A 156 9.48 -12.23 -17.75
C TYR A 156 10.21 -11.30 -16.76
N TRP A 157 10.66 -10.13 -17.21
CA TRP A 157 11.41 -9.16 -16.40
C TRP A 157 10.54 -8.09 -15.72
N CYS A 158 9.24 -8.35 -15.61
CA CYS A 158 8.28 -7.59 -14.81
C CYS A 158 7.04 -8.45 -14.54
N GLN A 159 7.25 -9.63 -13.95
CA GLN A 159 6.18 -10.54 -13.57
C GLN A 159 5.29 -9.93 -12.50
N SER A 160 4.02 -10.33 -12.48
CA SER A 160 3.14 -10.02 -11.35
C SER A 160 3.80 -10.45 -10.05
N ASN A 161 3.79 -9.55 -9.05
CA ASN A 161 4.23 -9.89 -7.71
C ASN A 161 3.41 -11.06 -7.14
N ARG A 162 2.17 -11.29 -7.59
CA ARG A 162 1.34 -12.43 -7.14
C ARG A 162 1.89 -13.79 -7.54
N ASN A 163 2.73 -13.85 -8.57
CA ASN A 163 3.27 -15.10 -9.10
C ASN A 163 4.48 -15.61 -8.30
N ASN A 164 4.86 -14.92 -7.22
CA ASN A 164 5.98 -15.32 -6.40
C ASN A 164 5.67 -16.56 -5.53
N PRO A 165 6.67 -17.29 -5.00
CA PRO A 165 6.47 -18.53 -4.23
C PRO A 165 5.63 -18.39 -2.95
N VAL A 166 5.48 -17.19 -2.41
CA VAL A 166 4.65 -16.88 -1.23
C VAL A 166 3.21 -16.64 -1.65
N LEU A 167 2.97 -15.65 -2.52
CA LEU A 167 1.62 -15.20 -2.87
C LEU A 167 0.89 -16.11 -3.85
N SER A 168 1.61 -16.87 -4.68
CA SER A 168 1.01 -17.83 -5.62
C SER A 168 0.28 -18.99 -4.95
N ARG A 169 0.49 -19.18 -3.64
CA ARG A 169 -0.20 -20.20 -2.84
C ARG A 169 -1.56 -19.73 -2.33
N CYS A 170 -1.85 -18.43 -2.40
CA CYS A 170 -3.14 -17.89 -1.99
C CYS A 170 -4.18 -18.23 -3.06
N GLU A 171 -5.32 -18.78 -2.65
CA GLU A 171 -6.41 -19.17 -3.56
C GLU A 171 -7.15 -17.97 -4.17
N SER A 172 -7.03 -16.79 -3.54
CA SER A 172 -7.72 -15.57 -3.94
C SER A 172 -6.85 -14.33 -3.72
N LEU A 173 -7.25 -13.22 -4.35
CA LEU A 173 -6.64 -11.92 -4.09
C LEU A 173 -6.74 -11.55 -2.60
N ASN A 174 -7.90 -11.74 -1.97
CA ASN A 174 -8.07 -11.49 -0.53
C ASN A 174 -7.07 -12.28 0.31
N GLY A 175 -6.84 -13.55 -0.02
CA GLY A 175 -5.82 -14.34 0.67
C GLY A 175 -4.39 -13.78 0.50
N CYS A 176 -4.07 -13.15 -0.63
CA CYS A 176 -2.82 -12.41 -0.78
C CYS A 176 -2.78 -11.16 0.10
N LEU A 177 -3.89 -10.45 0.25
CA LEU A 177 -3.98 -9.25 1.08
C LEU A 177 -3.80 -9.60 2.57
N ASP A 178 -4.47 -10.66 3.03
CA ASP A 178 -4.34 -11.17 4.41
C ASP A 178 -2.90 -11.61 4.72
N MET A 179 -2.22 -12.25 3.76
CA MET A 179 -0.81 -12.61 3.86
C MET A 179 0.10 -11.38 4.04
N LEU A 180 -0.19 -10.29 3.33
CA LEU A 180 0.55 -9.04 3.46
C LEU A 180 0.30 -8.36 4.82
N ASP A 181 -0.92 -8.44 5.34
CA ASP A 181 -1.25 -7.93 6.68
C ASP A 181 -0.56 -8.75 7.77
N ALA A 182 -0.54 -10.08 7.66
CA ALA A 182 0.22 -10.95 8.55
C ALA A 182 1.73 -10.63 8.48
N ALA A 183 2.29 -10.46 7.28
CA ALA A 183 3.69 -10.08 7.11
C ALA A 183 4.01 -8.73 7.76
N ALA A 184 3.11 -7.74 7.67
CA ALA A 184 3.30 -6.43 8.29
C ALA A 184 3.36 -6.47 9.81
N GLN A 185 2.61 -7.38 10.44
CA GLN A 185 2.67 -7.60 11.89
C GLN A 185 4.03 -8.15 12.33
N HIS A 186 4.72 -8.89 11.46
CA HIS A 186 6.05 -9.42 11.75
C HIS A 186 7.15 -8.37 11.56
N SER A 187 7.31 -7.83 10.36
CA SER A 187 8.34 -6.82 10.06
C SER A 187 8.23 -6.25 8.65
N ALA A 188 8.93 -5.15 8.38
CA ALA A 188 9.10 -4.64 7.02
C ALA A 188 9.77 -5.68 6.12
N SER A 189 10.74 -6.43 6.65
CA SER A 189 11.43 -7.48 5.90
C SER A 189 10.50 -8.61 5.46
N ALA A 190 9.55 -9.00 6.31
CA ALA A 190 8.56 -10.02 5.96
C ALA A 190 7.66 -9.55 4.80
N VAL A 191 7.28 -8.27 4.76
CA VAL A 191 6.53 -7.71 3.62
C VAL A 191 7.37 -7.72 2.34
N VAL A 192 8.65 -7.36 2.44
CA VAL A 192 9.58 -7.43 1.29
C VAL A 192 9.72 -8.86 0.79
N GLU A 193 9.86 -9.83 1.68
CA GLU A 193 9.89 -11.25 1.34
C GLU A 193 8.60 -11.68 0.65
N ALA A 194 7.44 -11.33 1.21
CA ALA A 194 6.14 -11.63 0.62
C ALA A 194 5.96 -11.06 -0.79
N MET A 195 6.55 -9.90 -1.10
CA MET A 195 6.44 -9.26 -2.42
C MET A 195 7.53 -9.68 -3.42
N CYS A 196 8.71 -10.09 -2.95
CA CYS A 196 9.91 -10.25 -3.79
C CYS A 196 10.62 -11.60 -3.61
N MET A 197 9.97 -12.61 -3.02
CA MET A 197 10.51 -13.96 -2.98
C MET A 197 10.70 -14.53 -4.37
N PHE A 198 11.76 -15.24 -4.64
CA PHE A 198 12.02 -15.81 -5.97
C PHE A 198 12.50 -17.25 -5.83
N PRO A 199 12.00 -18.18 -6.67
CA PRO A 199 12.25 -19.59 -6.44
C PRO A 199 13.71 -19.95 -6.70
N ALA A 200 14.31 -20.70 -5.78
CA ALA A 200 15.64 -21.30 -5.99
C ALA A 200 15.68 -22.22 -7.20
N SER A 201 14.54 -22.84 -7.52
CA SER A 201 14.38 -23.71 -8.67
C SER A 201 14.36 -22.96 -10.02
N SER A 202 14.29 -21.63 -10.05
CA SER A 202 14.37 -20.85 -11.30
C SER A 202 15.72 -21.06 -12.03
N ALA A 203 15.78 -20.75 -13.33
CA ALA A 203 17.05 -20.81 -14.08
C ALA A 203 18.13 -19.92 -13.45
N TYR A 204 17.76 -18.72 -13.02
CA TYR A 204 18.66 -17.81 -12.32
C TYR A 204 19.07 -18.36 -10.94
N GLY A 205 18.12 -18.89 -10.15
CA GLY A 205 18.41 -19.52 -8.86
C GLY A 205 19.40 -20.67 -8.97
N ARG A 206 19.21 -21.57 -9.93
CA ARG A 206 20.13 -22.68 -10.22
C ARG A 206 21.51 -22.19 -10.67
N ALA A 207 21.57 -21.22 -11.59
CA ALA A 207 22.82 -20.65 -12.08
C ALA A 207 23.64 -19.98 -10.95
N HIS A 208 22.98 -19.50 -9.90
CA HIS A 208 23.62 -18.88 -8.73
C HIS A 208 23.70 -19.83 -7.52
N GLY A 209 23.49 -21.14 -7.70
CA GLY A 209 23.66 -22.15 -6.66
C GLY A 209 22.70 -22.01 -5.47
N ARG A 210 21.54 -21.37 -5.67
CA ARG A 210 20.56 -21.14 -4.61
C ARG A 210 19.89 -22.46 -4.23
N LYS A 211 19.89 -22.79 -2.94
CA LYS A 211 19.30 -24.03 -2.38
C LYS A 211 17.94 -23.80 -1.71
N LYS A 212 17.58 -22.54 -1.49
CA LYS A 212 16.33 -22.08 -0.88
C LYS A 212 15.88 -20.83 -1.60
N ASP A 213 14.57 -20.64 -1.67
CA ASP A 213 13.96 -19.42 -2.19
C ASP A 213 14.57 -18.20 -1.49
N PHE A 214 14.70 -17.12 -2.23
CA PHE A 214 15.48 -15.96 -1.81
C PHE A 214 14.84 -14.68 -2.35
N VAL A 215 15.07 -13.56 -1.67
CA VAL A 215 14.60 -12.26 -2.13
C VAL A 215 15.35 -11.84 -3.39
N HIS A 216 14.60 -11.64 -4.47
CA HIS A 216 15.12 -11.14 -5.74
C HIS A 216 14.02 -10.38 -6.48
N GLY A 217 13.92 -9.08 -6.23
CA GLY A 217 12.80 -8.29 -6.75
C GLY A 217 12.93 -7.83 -8.21
N LYS A 218 14.12 -7.93 -8.82
CA LYS A 218 14.37 -7.44 -10.19
C LYS A 218 13.53 -8.11 -11.29
N VAL A 219 12.88 -9.24 -10.99
CA VAL A 219 12.00 -9.95 -11.92
C VAL A 219 10.54 -9.50 -11.85
N TYR A 220 10.15 -8.73 -10.83
CA TYR A 220 8.76 -8.36 -10.57
C TYR A 220 8.45 -6.94 -11.02
N LYS A 221 7.17 -6.65 -11.30
CA LYS A 221 6.68 -5.30 -11.62
C LYS A 221 7.07 -4.28 -10.55
N TRP A 222 7.00 -4.69 -9.29
CA TRP A 222 7.42 -3.88 -8.16
C TRP A 222 8.53 -4.59 -7.37
N ASN A 223 9.67 -3.91 -7.23
CA ASN A 223 10.84 -4.43 -6.55
C ASN A 223 11.06 -3.71 -5.22
N PHE A 224 10.94 -4.47 -4.13
CA PHE A 224 11.11 -4.01 -2.76
C PHE A 224 12.45 -4.47 -2.16
N ALA A 225 13.23 -5.29 -2.90
CA ALA A 225 14.40 -5.97 -2.36
C ALA A 225 15.49 -5.01 -1.86
N ARG A 226 15.60 -3.80 -2.42
CA ARG A 226 16.56 -2.79 -1.98
C ARG A 226 16.29 -2.29 -0.56
N LEU A 227 15.09 -2.48 -0.01
CA LEU A 227 14.76 -2.13 1.37
C LEU A 227 15.49 -3.01 2.41
N LEU A 228 15.95 -4.20 2.01
CA LEU A 228 16.76 -5.10 2.86
C LEU A 228 18.27 -4.84 2.75
N GLY A 229 18.69 -4.00 1.80
CA GLY A 229 20.09 -3.70 1.56
C GLY A 229 20.71 -2.91 2.70
N LYS A 230 22.01 -3.09 2.92
CA LYS A 230 22.82 -2.26 3.84
C LYS A 230 23.28 -0.94 3.20
N GLU A 231 22.95 -0.72 1.93
CA GLU A 231 23.37 0.46 1.18
C GLU A 231 22.37 1.62 1.34
N ASN A 232 22.85 2.83 1.10
CA ASN A 232 22.12 4.08 1.27
C ASN A 232 20.94 4.28 0.29
N SER A 233 20.67 3.32 -0.60
CA SER A 233 19.66 3.42 -1.66
C SER A 233 18.46 2.50 -1.39
N ARG A 234 17.78 2.75 -0.27
CA ARG A 234 16.60 1.98 0.19
C ARG A 234 15.34 2.50 -0.50
N THR A 235 15.05 1.93 -1.66
CA THR A 235 13.93 2.35 -2.52
C THR A 235 12.99 1.20 -2.82
N ILE A 236 11.75 1.57 -3.11
CA ILE A 236 10.79 0.75 -3.85
C ILE A 236 10.92 1.14 -5.31
N GLU A 237 10.91 0.16 -6.22
CA GLU A 237 11.14 0.39 -7.63
C GLU A 237 9.97 -0.16 -8.47
N PHE A 238 9.35 0.70 -9.28
CA PHE A 238 8.37 0.31 -10.29
C PHE A 238 9.07 0.05 -11.62
N ARG A 239 8.93 -1.18 -12.14
CA ARG A 239 9.70 -1.72 -13.28
C ARG A 239 8.84 -2.06 -14.50
N GLN A 240 7.52 -1.98 -14.36
CA GLN A 240 6.60 -2.32 -15.44
C GLN A 240 6.63 -1.36 -16.65
N PRO A 241 6.81 -0.03 -16.49
CA PRO A 241 6.72 0.91 -17.61
C PRO A 241 7.56 0.51 -18.82
N SER A 242 7.02 0.76 -20.02
CA SER A 242 7.76 0.65 -21.28
C SER A 242 8.85 1.73 -21.37
N GLY A 243 9.78 1.56 -22.31
CA GLY A 243 10.80 2.57 -22.59
C GLY A 243 10.17 3.90 -22.99
N SER A 244 10.48 4.96 -22.23
CA SER A 244 10.02 6.31 -22.54
C SER A 244 10.70 6.81 -23.81
N THR A 245 9.91 7.30 -24.77
CA THR A 245 10.45 7.85 -26.02
C THR A 245 10.49 9.38 -25.99
N CYS A 246 9.67 10.01 -25.15
CA CYS A 246 9.63 11.44 -24.92
C CYS A 246 9.56 11.79 -23.42
N ALA A 247 9.66 13.10 -23.11
CA ALA A 247 9.60 13.59 -21.74
C ALA A 247 8.23 13.31 -21.10
N ASP A 248 7.14 13.50 -21.84
CA ASP A 248 5.78 13.24 -21.35
C ASP A 248 5.60 11.78 -20.89
N ASP A 249 6.19 10.81 -21.61
CA ASP A 249 6.17 9.40 -21.21
C ASP A 249 6.83 9.22 -19.84
N ALA A 250 8.08 9.72 -19.71
CA ALA A 250 8.86 9.58 -18.48
C ALA A 250 8.20 10.28 -17.29
N ILE A 251 7.72 11.51 -17.52
CA ILE A 251 7.02 12.32 -16.52
C ILE A 251 5.73 11.62 -16.09
N GLY A 252 4.95 11.09 -17.03
CA GLY A 252 3.74 10.34 -16.76
C GLY A 252 3.99 9.14 -15.84
N TRP A 253 5.03 8.35 -16.11
CA TRP A 253 5.39 7.21 -15.26
C TRP A 253 5.87 7.61 -13.87
N VAL A 254 6.68 8.67 -13.77
CA VAL A 254 7.12 9.21 -12.47
C VAL A 254 5.92 9.69 -11.67
N LEU A 255 5.04 10.51 -12.25
CA LEU A 255 3.85 11.03 -11.58
C LEU A 255 2.90 9.92 -11.15
N LEU A 256 2.66 8.91 -11.99
CA LEU A 256 1.83 7.75 -11.63
C LEU A 256 2.40 7.02 -10.41
N THR A 257 3.71 6.76 -10.42
CA THR A 257 4.40 6.04 -9.33
C THR A 257 4.37 6.84 -8.04
N LEU A 258 4.62 8.15 -8.12
CA LEU A 258 4.57 9.05 -6.97
C LEU A 258 3.14 9.19 -6.43
N ALA A 259 2.13 9.33 -7.29
CA ALA A 259 0.73 9.43 -6.89
C ALA A 259 0.24 8.15 -6.19
N ALA A 260 0.58 6.98 -6.72
CA ALA A 260 0.28 5.70 -6.08
C ALA A 260 0.96 5.62 -4.70
N THR A 261 2.27 5.87 -4.64
CA THR A 261 3.05 5.77 -3.39
C THR A 261 2.58 6.78 -2.33
N THR A 262 2.41 8.05 -2.72
CA THR A 262 1.97 9.13 -1.83
C THR A 262 0.57 8.89 -1.30
N THR A 263 -0.42 8.60 -2.15
CA THR A 263 -1.82 8.42 -1.72
C THR A 263 -1.94 7.28 -0.71
N LEU A 264 -1.22 6.18 -0.91
CA LEU A 264 -1.34 4.97 -0.09
C LEU A 264 -0.54 5.04 1.22
N VAL A 265 0.61 5.69 1.19
CA VAL A 265 1.38 6.04 2.40
C VAL A 265 0.66 7.13 3.18
N THR A 266 -0.01 8.05 2.49
CA THR A 266 -0.84 9.08 3.12
C THR A 266 -2.07 8.44 3.73
N VAL A 267 -2.76 7.49 3.12
CA VAL A 267 -3.88 6.77 3.77
C VAL A 267 -3.45 6.04 5.07
N THR A 268 -2.17 5.70 5.22
CA THR A 268 -1.60 5.15 6.47
C THR A 268 -1.07 6.21 7.45
N THR A 269 -0.78 7.44 7.00
CA THR A 269 -0.42 8.60 7.86
C THR A 269 -1.55 9.61 8.08
N THR A 270 -2.64 9.46 7.33
CA THR A 270 -3.96 10.11 7.42
C THR A 270 -5.05 9.09 7.74
N ALA A 271 -4.68 7.98 8.42
CA ALA A 271 -5.40 7.73 9.66
C ALA A 271 -5.33 9.06 10.43
N PRO A 272 -6.46 9.70 10.79
CA PRO A 272 -6.43 10.99 11.44
C PRO A 272 -5.43 10.91 12.57
N GLY A 273 -4.43 11.79 12.53
CA GLY A 273 -3.57 12.05 13.67
C GLY A 273 -4.45 12.41 14.85
N GLY A 274 -4.83 11.41 15.62
CA GLY A 274 -5.41 11.51 16.94
C GLY A 274 -4.40 10.88 17.87
N GLY A 275 -3.74 11.68 18.68
CA GLY A 275 -2.83 11.19 19.70
C GLY A 275 -3.54 10.20 20.62
N GLY A 276 -3.30 8.91 20.39
CA GLY A 276 -3.68 7.82 21.27
C GLY A 276 -2.61 6.77 21.12
N GLY A 277 -1.91 6.45 22.20
CA GLY A 277 -0.87 5.41 22.20
C GLY A 277 -1.38 4.10 21.59
N ALA A 278 -0.46 3.31 21.01
CA ALA A 278 -0.76 2.01 20.42
C ALA A 278 -1.75 1.23 21.30
N LEU A 279 -2.92 0.90 20.76
CA LEU A 279 -3.92 0.15 21.50
C LEU A 279 -3.37 -1.26 21.78
N PRO A 280 -3.55 -1.79 23.00
CA PRO A 280 -3.08 -3.14 23.32
C PRO A 280 -3.71 -4.18 22.39
N THR A 281 -2.86 -4.99 21.75
CA THR A 281 -3.30 -6.15 20.93
C THR A 281 -3.56 -7.39 21.78
N THR A 282 -3.10 -7.38 23.03
CA THR A 282 -3.43 -8.36 24.06
C THR A 282 -4.51 -7.81 24.96
N LEU A 283 -5.45 -8.67 25.36
CA LEU A 283 -6.53 -8.30 26.26
C LEU A 283 -6.00 -7.73 27.58
N VAL A 284 -6.41 -6.51 27.90
CA VAL A 284 -6.10 -5.86 29.16
C VAL A 284 -7.02 -6.44 30.23
N SER A 285 -6.48 -6.76 31.40
CA SER A 285 -7.26 -7.27 32.53
C SER A 285 -8.45 -6.36 32.84
N GLY A 286 -9.66 -6.95 32.95
CA GLY A 286 -10.91 -6.24 33.19
C GLY A 286 -11.58 -5.64 31.93
N TRP A 287 -11.01 -5.87 30.75
CA TRP A 287 -11.60 -5.52 29.46
C TRP A 287 -11.98 -6.79 28.67
N TYR A 288 -12.79 -6.62 27.64
CA TYR A 288 -13.30 -7.68 26.79
C TYR A 288 -13.22 -7.27 25.31
N TRP A 289 -12.89 -8.22 24.44
CA TRP A 289 -13.30 -8.08 23.04
C TRP A 289 -14.82 -8.22 22.96
N ILE A 290 -15.48 -7.63 21.96
CA ILE A 290 -16.91 -7.89 21.72
C ILE A 290 -17.06 -8.35 20.28
N ARG A 291 -17.67 -9.52 20.06
CA ARG A 291 -17.80 -10.13 18.73
C ARG A 291 -19.18 -10.68 18.46
N ALA A 292 -19.55 -10.76 17.18
CA ALA A 292 -20.76 -11.44 16.76
C ALA A 292 -20.59 -12.98 16.78
N VAL A 293 -21.66 -13.67 17.18
CA VAL A 293 -21.69 -15.15 17.33
C VAL A 293 -22.64 -15.83 16.35
N ALA A 294 -23.15 -15.11 15.35
CA ALA A 294 -24.01 -15.65 14.32
C ALA A 294 -23.55 -15.20 12.91
N SER A 295 -23.77 -16.04 11.91
CA SER A 295 -23.56 -15.67 10.51
C SER A 295 -24.47 -14.50 10.10
N PRO A 296 -24.07 -13.67 9.12
CA PRO A 296 -22.81 -13.73 8.36
C PRO A 296 -21.61 -13.10 9.08
N ASN A 297 -21.82 -12.47 10.24
CA ASN A 297 -20.80 -11.71 10.95
C ASN A 297 -20.08 -12.53 12.04
N PHE A 298 -20.15 -13.86 11.95
CA PHE A 298 -19.52 -14.73 12.94
C PHE A 298 -18.04 -14.38 13.07
N HIS A 299 -17.59 -14.11 14.29
CA HIS A 299 -16.22 -13.65 14.59
C HIS A 299 -15.81 -12.30 13.99
N SER A 300 -16.77 -11.45 13.61
CA SER A 300 -16.53 -10.02 13.43
C SER A 300 -16.57 -9.30 14.78
N TYR A 301 -15.70 -8.30 14.98
CA TYR A 301 -15.44 -7.62 16.24
C TYR A 301 -15.85 -6.15 16.24
N LEU A 302 -16.42 -5.72 17.36
CA LEU A 302 -16.91 -4.36 17.57
C LEU A 302 -15.72 -3.41 17.56
N GLN A 303 -15.81 -2.34 16.78
CA GLN A 303 -14.71 -1.41 16.62
C GLN A 303 -15.14 -0.04 16.12
N ALA A 304 -14.28 0.93 16.39
CA ALA A 304 -14.32 2.26 15.80
C ALA A 304 -13.50 2.30 14.51
N LYS A 305 -13.87 3.17 13.57
CA LYS A 305 -13.17 3.34 12.29
C LYS A 305 -12.87 4.82 12.03
N PRO A 306 -11.60 5.24 12.10
CA PRO A 306 -10.40 4.49 12.51
C PRO A 306 -10.39 4.06 14.00
N THR A 307 -9.62 3.02 14.34
CA THR A 307 -9.58 2.47 15.69
C THR A 307 -9.17 3.52 16.72
N GLY A 308 -9.89 3.58 17.84
CA GLY A 308 -9.64 4.54 18.91
C GLY A 308 -10.05 5.98 18.60
N THR A 309 -10.80 6.24 17.53
CA THR A 309 -11.30 7.59 17.18
C THR A 309 -12.84 7.65 17.12
N PRO A 310 -13.47 8.81 17.43
CA PRO A 310 -14.91 8.98 17.27
C PRO A 310 -15.37 8.64 15.85
N SER A 311 -16.37 7.78 15.72
CA SER A 311 -16.87 7.25 14.45
C SER A 311 -18.17 6.48 14.69
N LYS A 312 -18.88 6.05 13.65
CA LYS A 312 -19.93 5.04 13.80
C LYS A 312 -19.36 3.74 14.38
N ALA A 313 -20.22 2.87 14.91
CA ALA A 313 -19.78 1.56 15.36
C ALA A 313 -19.86 0.52 14.22
N TYR A 314 -18.87 -0.36 14.16
CA TYR A 314 -18.76 -1.38 13.12
C TYR A 314 -18.49 -2.77 13.71
N LEU A 315 -18.89 -3.82 12.99
CA LEU A 315 -18.43 -5.20 13.21
C LEU A 315 -17.54 -5.64 12.04
N GLU A 316 -16.23 -5.65 12.21
CA GLU A 316 -15.27 -6.01 11.13
C GLU A 316 -14.20 -7.01 11.64
N SER A 317 -13.11 -7.19 10.88
CA SER A 317 -12.00 -8.11 11.17
C SER A 317 -11.42 -7.96 12.59
N PRO A 318 -10.91 -9.05 13.20
CA PRO A 318 -10.22 -9.02 14.49
C PRO A 318 -8.99 -8.11 14.55
N SER A 319 -8.37 -7.78 13.41
CA SER A 319 -7.12 -7.00 13.35
C SER A 319 -7.23 -5.58 13.93
N SER A 320 -8.44 -5.04 13.98
CA SER A 320 -8.76 -3.71 14.49
C SER A 320 -9.84 -3.73 15.57
N ALA A 321 -10.05 -4.90 16.19
CA ALA A 321 -11.01 -5.10 17.28
C ALA A 321 -10.77 -4.11 18.44
N GLY A 322 -11.84 -3.53 18.96
CA GLY A 322 -11.79 -2.73 20.18
C GLY A 322 -11.83 -3.60 21.44
N GLN A 323 -11.25 -3.09 22.53
CA GLN A 323 -11.44 -3.64 23.87
C GLN A 323 -12.42 -2.77 24.65
N PHE A 324 -13.40 -3.40 25.30
CA PHE A 324 -14.51 -2.73 25.95
C PHE A 324 -14.74 -3.20 27.38
N LYS A 325 -15.34 -2.33 28.17
CA LYS A 325 -15.91 -2.66 29.48
C LYS A 325 -17.19 -1.85 29.70
N ILE A 326 -17.96 -2.23 30.70
CA ILE A 326 -19.12 -1.46 31.12
C ILE A 326 -18.80 -0.72 32.41
N GLU A 327 -18.97 0.59 32.41
CA GLU A 327 -18.84 1.43 33.60
C GLU A 327 -20.07 2.30 33.78
N ALA A 328 -20.75 2.15 34.93
CA ALA A 328 -21.96 2.90 35.26
C ALA A 328 -22.99 2.93 34.10
N GLY A 329 -23.27 1.75 33.54
CA GLY A 329 -24.24 1.57 32.45
C GLY A 329 -23.77 2.03 31.08
N GLN A 330 -22.50 2.42 30.92
CA GLN A 330 -21.93 2.87 29.65
C GLN A 330 -20.96 1.84 29.10
N LEU A 331 -21.03 1.54 27.80
CA LEU A 331 -19.99 0.79 27.13
C LEU A 331 -18.82 1.73 26.81
N VAL A 332 -17.68 1.46 27.42
CA VAL A 332 -16.43 2.21 27.32
C VAL A 332 -15.47 1.45 26.42
N HIS A 333 -14.88 2.14 25.45
CA HIS A 333 -13.85 1.64 24.56
C HIS A 333 -12.49 2.10 25.05
N LEU A 334 -11.58 1.14 25.28
CA LEU A 334 -10.20 1.40 25.65
C LEU A 334 -9.50 2.13 24.51
N THR A 335 -9.15 3.39 24.75
CA THR A 335 -8.24 4.13 23.89
C THR A 335 -7.03 4.55 24.71
N GLY A 336 -5.83 4.66 24.11
CA GLY A 336 -4.59 4.75 24.90
C GLY A 336 -4.59 5.88 25.97
N SER A 337 -4.91 7.12 25.57
CA SER A 337 -4.84 8.31 26.45
C SER A 337 -6.20 8.86 26.90
N ALA A 338 -7.29 8.38 26.31
CA ALA A 338 -8.66 8.82 26.60
C ALA A 338 -9.62 7.61 26.55
N SER A 339 -10.91 7.80 26.76
CA SER A 339 -11.91 6.75 26.50
C SER A 339 -12.93 7.24 25.51
N LEU A 340 -13.38 6.34 24.64
CA LEU A 340 -14.57 6.57 23.83
C LEU A 340 -15.75 5.82 24.43
N TYR A 341 -16.95 6.34 24.17
CA TYR A 341 -18.20 5.80 24.67
C TYR A 341 -19.08 5.43 23.49
N LEU A 342 -19.62 4.21 23.48
CA LEU A 342 -20.63 3.83 22.50
C LEU A 342 -21.95 4.52 22.85
N ASN A 343 -22.36 5.47 22.02
CA ASN A 343 -23.61 6.19 22.15
C ASN A 343 -24.67 5.51 21.27
N VAL A 344 -25.92 5.65 21.70
CA VAL A 344 -27.12 5.21 20.96
C VAL A 344 -27.99 6.43 20.67
N GLU A 345 -28.61 6.43 19.49
CA GLU A 345 -29.56 7.44 19.05
C GLU A 345 -30.74 7.53 20.02
N ASN A 346 -31.15 8.76 20.34
CA ASN A 346 -32.42 9.05 21.00
C ASN A 346 -33.41 9.55 19.94
N PRO A 347 -34.21 8.66 19.32
CA PRO A 347 -35.04 9.06 18.20
C PRO A 347 -36.29 9.81 18.66
N THR A 348 -36.82 10.64 17.76
CA THR A 348 -38.15 11.21 17.94
C THR A 348 -39.24 10.13 17.78
N ASP A 349 -39.08 9.24 16.79
CA ASP A 349 -39.95 8.09 16.59
C ASP A 349 -39.48 6.90 17.42
N LYS A 350 -40.21 6.60 18.51
CA LYS A 350 -39.92 5.47 19.42
C LYS A 350 -40.29 4.10 18.86
N THR A 351 -40.87 4.04 17.66
CA THR A 351 -41.26 2.80 16.98
C THR A 351 -40.29 2.38 15.89
N GLN A 352 -39.29 3.21 15.55
CA GLN A 352 -38.33 2.90 14.50
C GLN A 352 -37.53 1.64 14.83
N ARG A 353 -37.23 0.85 13.79
CA ARG A 353 -36.61 -0.49 13.93
C ARG A 353 -35.11 -0.49 14.19
N LYS A 354 -34.44 0.61 13.88
CA LYS A 354 -32.99 0.74 13.85
C LYS A 354 -32.59 1.99 14.61
N LEU A 355 -31.78 1.87 15.66
CA LEU A 355 -31.17 3.02 16.33
C LEU A 355 -29.69 3.09 16.00
N GLU A 356 -29.22 4.24 15.52
CA GLU A 356 -27.81 4.45 15.21
C GLU A 356 -26.94 4.33 16.45
N THR A 357 -25.73 3.78 16.26
CA THR A 357 -24.70 3.74 17.31
C THR A 357 -23.38 4.31 16.82
N TRP A 358 -22.68 5.04 17.69
CA TRP A 358 -21.41 5.69 17.36
C TRP A 358 -20.53 5.86 18.60
N PHE A 359 -19.22 5.85 18.41
CA PHE A 359 -18.23 6.20 19.41
C PHE A 359 -18.03 7.71 19.50
N SER A 360 -18.04 8.24 20.73
CA SER A 360 -17.76 9.66 21.01
C SER A 360 -16.87 9.81 22.24
N THR A 361 -16.16 10.93 22.33
CA THR A 361 -15.47 11.35 23.57
C THR A 361 -16.44 11.80 24.65
N THR A 362 -17.71 12.02 24.30
CA THR A 362 -18.78 12.40 25.23
C THR A 362 -19.78 11.25 25.38
N LYS A 363 -19.96 10.78 26.62
CA LYS A 363 -20.96 9.78 26.99
C LYS A 363 -22.38 10.32 26.69
N ASN A 364 -23.21 9.56 25.98
CA ASN A 364 -24.63 9.88 25.90
C ASN A 364 -25.31 9.60 27.26
N THR A 365 -26.45 10.24 27.49
CA THR A 365 -27.29 10.00 28.67
C THR A 365 -28.49 9.09 28.34
N TYR A 366 -28.52 8.50 27.15
CA TYR A 366 -29.68 7.80 26.62
C TYR A 366 -29.45 6.30 26.55
N GLY A 367 -30.16 5.60 27.43
CA GLY A 367 -30.10 4.15 27.59
C GLY A 367 -29.00 3.65 28.51
N THR A 368 -28.89 2.34 28.64
CA THR A 368 -27.98 1.65 29.56
C THR A 368 -27.50 0.35 28.93
N PHE A 369 -26.19 0.16 28.91
CA PHE A 369 -25.54 -1.08 28.54
C PHE A 369 -25.35 -1.99 29.75
N ALA A 370 -25.51 -3.29 29.54
CA ALA A 370 -25.18 -4.31 30.53
C ALA A 370 -24.71 -5.60 29.85
N PHE A 371 -23.91 -6.40 30.56
CA PHE A 371 -23.67 -7.78 30.18
C PHE A 371 -24.68 -8.68 30.90
N GLN A 372 -25.34 -9.56 30.15
CA GLN A 372 -26.14 -10.65 30.69
C GLN A 372 -25.43 -11.96 30.33
N GLY A 373 -24.67 -12.52 31.28
CA GLY A 373 -23.66 -13.52 30.95
C GLY A 373 -22.55 -12.88 30.12
N ASP A 374 -22.25 -13.45 28.95
CA ASP A 374 -21.33 -12.86 27.98
C ASP A 374 -22.03 -11.92 26.98
N THR A 375 -23.36 -11.88 26.96
CA THR A 375 -24.11 -11.17 25.91
C THR A 375 -24.20 -9.69 26.23
N LEU A 376 -23.83 -8.82 25.27
CA LEU A 376 -23.99 -7.38 25.41
C LEU A 376 -25.44 -6.97 25.12
N THR A 377 -26.04 -6.28 26.09
CA THR A 377 -27.42 -5.80 26.04
C THR A 377 -27.48 -4.29 26.16
N TRP A 378 -28.58 -3.71 25.67
CA TRP A 378 -28.90 -2.29 25.84
C TRP A 378 -30.39 -2.08 26.13
N SER A 379 -30.75 -1.12 26.96
CA SER A 379 -32.15 -0.78 27.27
C SER A 379 -32.34 0.71 27.53
N THR A 380 -33.58 1.18 27.41
CA THR A 380 -34.01 2.54 27.77
C THR A 380 -35.47 2.48 28.28
N PRO A 381 -35.91 3.39 29.18
CA PRO A 381 -37.27 3.35 29.72
C PRO A 381 -38.40 3.58 28.71
N ASP A 382 -38.12 4.25 27.60
CA ASP A 382 -39.12 4.76 26.64
C ASP A 382 -39.23 3.96 25.33
N ILE A 383 -38.44 2.89 25.19
CA ILE A 383 -38.53 1.94 24.06
C ILE A 383 -38.58 0.53 24.64
N ASN A 384 -39.75 -0.11 24.56
CA ASN A 384 -39.90 -1.50 24.98
C ASN A 384 -39.33 -2.43 23.89
N ARG A 385 -38.30 -3.20 24.25
CA ARG A 385 -37.63 -4.12 23.34
C ARG A 385 -37.94 -5.57 23.75
N PRO A 386 -38.42 -6.43 22.84
CA PRO A 386 -38.69 -7.83 23.16
C PRO A 386 -37.40 -8.63 23.41
N ASN A 387 -36.26 -8.16 22.89
CA ASN A 387 -34.95 -8.74 23.15
C ASN A 387 -33.91 -7.62 23.32
N LEU A 388 -33.34 -7.49 24.53
CA LEU A 388 -32.34 -6.46 24.84
C LEU A 388 -30.97 -6.74 24.19
N ALA A 389 -30.73 -7.98 23.77
CA ALA A 389 -29.51 -8.44 23.10
C ALA A 389 -29.61 -8.37 21.56
N ALA A 390 -30.70 -7.87 20.99
CA ALA A 390 -30.86 -7.84 19.54
C ALA A 390 -30.10 -6.66 18.91
N TRP A 391 -29.15 -6.95 18.03
CA TRP A 391 -28.39 -5.97 17.28
C TRP A 391 -28.65 -6.16 15.78
N LEU A 392 -28.44 -5.10 15.00
CA LEU A 392 -28.40 -5.19 13.55
C LEU A 392 -26.99 -4.86 13.09
N VAL A 393 -26.50 -5.63 12.13
CA VAL A 393 -25.38 -5.24 11.28
C VAL A 393 -25.94 -5.00 9.89
N CYS A 394 -25.84 -3.77 9.42
CA CYS A 394 -26.38 -3.38 8.13
C CYS A 394 -25.27 -3.19 7.09
N GLU A 395 -25.63 -2.63 5.94
CA GLU A 395 -24.71 -2.22 4.88
C GLU A 395 -23.46 -1.51 5.46
N ASN A 396 -22.31 -1.80 4.87
CA ASN A 396 -21.00 -1.29 5.30
C ASN A 396 -20.58 -1.73 6.71
N GLN A 397 -21.14 -2.83 7.24
CA GLN A 397 -20.83 -3.40 8.56
C GLN A 397 -21.18 -2.49 9.75
N GLU A 398 -22.03 -1.48 9.53
CA GLU A 398 -22.48 -0.56 10.58
C GLU A 398 -23.39 -1.27 11.59
N VAL A 399 -23.18 -0.98 12.87
CA VAL A 399 -23.88 -1.62 14.00
C VAL A 399 -24.99 -0.71 14.52
N PHE A 400 -26.17 -1.30 14.73
CA PHE A 400 -27.35 -0.62 15.24
C PHE A 400 -28.02 -1.43 16.34
N ILE A 401 -28.80 -0.76 17.19
CA ILE A 401 -29.73 -1.45 18.08
C ILE A 401 -30.96 -1.88 17.28
N ASN A 402 -31.34 -3.16 17.39
CA ASN A 402 -32.64 -3.64 16.91
C ASN A 402 -33.70 -3.40 17.98
N THR A 403 -34.72 -2.59 17.71
CA THR A 403 -35.83 -2.36 18.65
C THR A 403 -36.94 -3.40 18.52
N GLY A 404 -36.96 -4.19 17.44
CA GLY A 404 -37.97 -5.21 17.19
C GLY A 404 -37.59 -6.61 17.68
N ALA A 405 -38.40 -7.60 17.28
CA ALA A 405 -38.12 -8.99 17.59
C ALA A 405 -36.94 -9.52 16.76
N TYR A 406 -36.00 -10.17 17.44
CA TYR A 406 -34.83 -10.81 16.84
C TYR A 406 -35.24 -11.87 15.81
N LEU A 407 -34.63 -11.87 14.62
CA LEU A 407 -34.93 -12.74 13.48
C LEU A 407 -36.34 -12.60 12.90
N TYR A 408 -37.06 -11.53 13.24
CA TYR A 408 -38.40 -11.29 12.73
C TYR A 408 -38.53 -9.88 12.13
N GLN A 409 -38.91 -9.84 10.85
CA GLN A 409 -39.00 -8.60 10.07
C GLN A 409 -37.72 -7.76 10.17
N THR A 410 -36.56 -8.41 10.07
CA THR A 410 -35.25 -7.75 9.99
C THR A 410 -35.28 -6.75 8.83
N PRO A 411 -34.88 -5.47 9.05
CA PRO A 411 -34.86 -4.49 7.97
C PRO A 411 -34.01 -4.95 6.77
N ALA A 412 -34.45 -4.60 5.56
CA ALA A 412 -33.70 -4.91 4.35
C ALA A 412 -32.28 -4.33 4.41
N GLY A 413 -31.30 -5.10 3.93
CA GLY A 413 -29.87 -4.72 4.01
C GLY A 413 -29.25 -4.91 5.39
N CYS A 414 -29.96 -5.49 6.36
CA CYS A 414 -29.45 -5.78 7.69
C CYS A 414 -29.54 -7.26 8.06
N PHE A 415 -28.64 -7.69 8.94
CA PHE A 415 -28.62 -8.99 9.57
C PHE A 415 -28.80 -8.83 11.07
N ASP A 416 -29.73 -9.60 11.64
CA ASP A 416 -29.87 -9.73 13.09
C ASP A 416 -28.62 -10.41 13.68
N GLN A 417 -28.13 -9.88 14.79
CA GLN A 417 -26.97 -10.38 15.51
C GLN A 417 -27.20 -10.34 17.01
N THR A 418 -26.55 -11.24 17.72
CA THR A 418 -26.17 -11.05 19.13
C THR A 418 -24.67 -10.88 19.19
N ILE A 419 -24.19 -9.98 20.06
CA ILE A 419 -22.77 -9.70 20.23
C ILE A 419 -22.36 -9.97 21.67
N HIS A 420 -21.22 -10.60 21.84
CA HIS A 420 -20.80 -11.22 23.09
C HIS A 420 -19.40 -10.77 23.47
N SER A 421 -19.17 -10.56 24.76
CA SER A 421 -17.85 -10.40 25.33
C SER A 421 -17.02 -11.66 25.09
N TYR A 422 -15.79 -11.49 24.63
CA TYR A 422 -14.82 -12.56 24.43
C TYR A 422 -13.55 -12.24 25.25
N GLY A 423 -13.19 -13.18 26.11
CA GLY A 423 -12.08 -13.06 27.06
C GLY A 423 -10.76 -13.68 26.60
N GLY A 424 -10.62 -14.03 25.32
CA GLY A 424 -9.38 -14.55 24.78
C GLY A 424 -8.24 -13.55 24.88
N SER A 425 -7.00 -14.03 25.01
CA SER A 425 -5.81 -13.17 25.11
C SER A 425 -5.64 -12.25 23.90
N THR A 426 -6.16 -12.65 22.74
CA THR A 426 -6.18 -11.89 21.49
C THR A 426 -7.55 -12.04 20.83
N ALA A 427 -7.95 -11.09 20.00
CA ALA A 427 -9.03 -11.34 19.05
C ALA A 427 -8.61 -12.46 18.08
N ASP A 428 -9.44 -13.49 17.94
CA ASP A 428 -9.18 -14.65 17.08
C ASP A 428 -10.08 -14.64 15.84
N LEU A 429 -9.69 -15.45 14.85
CA LEU A 429 -10.46 -15.72 13.63
C LEU A 429 -11.46 -16.85 13.83
#